data_AF-A0AA42AWI1-F1
#
_entry.id   AF-A0AA42AWI1-F1
#
_cell.length_a   1.000
_cell.length_b   1.000
_cell.length_c   1.000
_cell.angle_alpha   90.00
_cell.angle_beta   90.00
_cell.angle_gamma   90.00
#
_symmetry.space_group_name_H-M   'P 1'
#
loop_
_entity.id
_entity.type
_entity.pdbx_description
1 polymer ?
#
loop_
_entity_poly.entity_id
_entity_poly.type
_entity_poly.pdbx_seq_one_letter_code
_entity_poly.pdbx_strand_id
1 'polypeptide(L)'
;MGIMIKDLIESSDLISVPSKHALPAKAGDLTMLTEEEVEQVTLPVIDFSLLISGSTDQRSKVIEDLRNACMHWGFFMVVNHGVPESLKEELIKSCMNFFDLSPEEKSIYEVENAIDPCILDPIICGTNFNPASESVSFWRDYLRVLVHPVFHSPPKPEGLR
;
A
#
# COMPACT_ATOMS: atom_id res chain seq x y z
N MET A 1 4.87 -11.47 19.56
CA MET A 1 5.87 -10.98 18.59
C MET A 1 5.92 -11.82 17.33
N GLY A 2 5.39 -11.29 16.23
CA GLY A 2 5.57 -11.86 14.89
C GLY A 2 6.84 -11.30 14.24
N ILE A 3 7.67 -12.13 13.60
CA ILE A 3 8.84 -11.64 12.86
C ILE A 3 8.36 -10.89 11.61
N MET A 4 8.78 -9.64 11.44
CA MET A 4 8.53 -8.83 10.24
C MET A 4 9.28 -9.41 9.04
N ILE A 5 8.71 -9.29 7.84
CA ILE A 5 9.30 -9.84 6.61
C ILE A 5 10.60 -9.11 6.26
N LYS A 6 10.71 -7.80 6.52
CA LYS A 6 11.95 -7.05 6.37
C LYS A 6 13.07 -7.61 7.24
N ASP A 7 12.81 -7.79 8.54
CA ASP A 7 13.78 -8.31 9.49
C ASP A 7 14.20 -9.75 9.14
N LEU A 8 13.24 -10.55 8.63
CA LEU A 8 13.48 -11.90 8.11
C LEU A 8 14.45 -11.90 6.91
N ILE A 9 14.32 -10.96 5.98
CA ILE A 9 15.20 -10.85 4.81
C ILE A 9 16.60 -10.36 5.22
N GLU A 10 16.67 -9.37 6.10
CA GLU A 10 17.94 -8.77 6.56
C GLU A 10 18.78 -9.74 7.40
N SER A 11 18.14 -10.75 8.03
CA SER A 11 18.81 -11.77 8.84
C SER A 11 19.77 -12.70 8.06
N SER A 12 19.84 -12.61 6.73
CA SER A 12 20.77 -13.33 5.83
C SER A 12 20.64 -14.87 5.80
N ASP A 13 19.73 -15.46 6.58
CA ASP A 13 19.54 -16.92 6.67
C ASP A 13 18.53 -17.48 5.64
N LEU A 14 17.99 -16.65 4.75
CA LEU A 14 16.91 -17.03 3.84
C LEU A 14 17.44 -17.47 2.46
N ILE A 15 17.41 -18.77 2.19
CA ILE A 15 17.81 -19.35 0.89
C ILE A 15 16.62 -19.43 -0.07
N SER A 16 15.39 -19.47 0.45
CA SER A 16 14.16 -19.56 -0.33
C SER A 16 12.96 -18.99 0.46
N VAL A 17 11.93 -18.51 -0.26
CA VAL A 17 10.68 -18.05 0.36
C VAL A 17 10.02 -19.21 1.15
N PRO A 18 9.71 -19.02 2.45
CA PRO A 18 9.03 -20.03 3.26
C PRO A 18 7.67 -20.43 2.67
N SER A 19 7.34 -21.71 2.78
CA SER A 19 6.11 -22.28 2.19
C SER A 19 4.81 -21.60 2.65
N LYS A 20 4.78 -21.00 3.85
CA LYS A 20 3.64 -20.22 4.36
C LYS A 20 3.30 -18.98 3.52
N HIS A 21 4.24 -18.51 2.70
CA HIS A 21 4.08 -17.38 1.77
C HIS A 21 4.02 -17.81 0.30
N ALA A 22 4.22 -19.09 0.03
CA ALA A 22 4.11 -19.62 -1.32
C ALA A 22 2.63 -19.68 -1.71
N LEU A 23 2.29 -19.13 -2.87
CA LEU A 23 0.94 -19.26 -3.40
C LEU A 23 0.63 -20.75 -3.65
N PRO A 24 -0.59 -21.21 -3.37
CA PRO A 24 -0.96 -22.60 -3.63
C PRO A 24 -0.91 -22.81 -5.14
N ALA A 25 -0.41 -23.96 -5.59
CA ALA A 25 -0.38 -24.32 -7.02
C ALA A 25 -1.78 -24.35 -7.71
N LYS A 26 -2.86 -24.18 -6.93
CA LYS A 26 -4.25 -24.12 -7.36
C LYS A 26 -4.92 -22.75 -7.16
N ALA A 27 -4.17 -21.69 -6.84
CA ALA A 27 -4.71 -20.33 -6.94
C ALA A 27 -5.00 -20.06 -8.41
N GLY A 28 -6.27 -20.22 -8.79
CA GLY A 28 -6.73 -20.35 -10.16
C GLY A 28 -6.39 -19.16 -11.05
N ASP A 29 -6.20 -19.47 -12.34
CA ASP A 29 -6.37 -18.59 -13.52
C ASP A 29 -5.78 -17.18 -13.44
N LEU A 30 -4.66 -16.97 -12.74
CA LEU A 30 -3.80 -15.83 -13.03
C LEU A 30 -2.92 -16.19 -14.22
N THR A 31 -3.42 -15.95 -15.43
CA THR A 31 -2.57 -15.87 -16.63
C THR A 31 -1.59 -14.74 -16.41
N MET A 32 -0.35 -15.10 -16.10
CA MET A 32 0.77 -14.16 -16.09
C MET A 32 0.92 -13.65 -17.51
N LEU A 33 0.69 -12.35 -17.70
CA LEU A 33 0.93 -11.70 -18.97
C LEU A 33 2.43 -11.81 -19.29
N THR A 34 2.74 -12.04 -20.56
CA THR A 34 4.11 -11.90 -21.06
C THR A 34 4.55 -10.44 -21.00
N GLU A 35 5.86 -10.19 -21.00
CA GLU A 35 6.40 -8.83 -21.00
C GLU A 35 5.84 -7.99 -22.17
N GLU A 36 5.69 -8.61 -23.35
CA GLU A 36 5.06 -7.98 -24.54
C GLU A 36 3.59 -7.62 -24.29
N GLU A 37 2.81 -8.48 -23.62
CA GLU A 37 1.41 -8.19 -23.31
C GLU A 37 1.26 -7.08 -22.27
N VAL A 38 2.18 -6.99 -21.30
CA VAL A 38 2.20 -5.89 -20.31
C VAL A 38 2.48 -4.56 -20.98
N GLU A 39 3.41 -4.51 -21.95
CA GLU A 39 3.72 -3.29 -22.70
C GLU A 39 2.53 -2.78 -23.55
N GLN A 40 1.65 -3.67 -23.99
CA GLN A 40 0.45 -3.29 -24.74
C GLN A 40 -0.67 -2.74 -23.85
N VAL A 41 -0.64 -2.99 -22.53
CA VAL A 41 -1.65 -2.50 -21.59
C VAL A 41 -1.27 -1.09 -21.12
N THR A 42 -1.81 -0.08 -21.80
CA THR A 42 -1.68 1.31 -21.35
C THR A 42 -2.79 1.68 -20.38
N LEU A 43 -2.44 1.90 -19.12
CA LEU A 43 -3.40 2.35 -18.12
C LEU A 43 -3.87 3.78 -18.40
N PRO A 44 -5.16 4.09 -18.15
CA PRO A 44 -5.65 5.46 -18.28
C PRO A 44 -4.86 6.40 -17.37
N VAL A 45 -4.45 7.55 -17.92
CA VAL A 45 -3.76 8.63 -17.18
C VAL A 45 -4.64 9.86 -17.20
N ILE A 46 -5.01 10.36 -16.02
CA ILE A 46 -5.90 11.50 -15.84
C ILE A 46 -5.07 12.72 -15.40
N ASP A 47 -5.07 13.77 -16.21
CA ASP A 47 -4.47 15.06 -15.85
C ASP A 47 -5.44 15.88 -14.99
N PHE A 48 -5.16 15.95 -13.69
CA PHE A 48 -6.02 16.64 -12.73
C PHE A 48 -5.95 18.16 -12.85
N SER A 49 -4.89 18.72 -13.46
CA SER A 49 -4.80 20.18 -13.65
C SER A 49 -5.90 20.70 -14.57
N LEU A 50 -6.36 19.87 -15.53
CA LEU A 50 -7.43 20.20 -16.46
C LEU A 50 -8.81 20.24 -15.77
N LEU A 51 -8.99 19.54 -14.65
CA LEU A 51 -10.22 19.63 -13.85
C LEU A 51 -10.31 20.98 -13.12
N ILE A 52 -9.18 21.48 -12.62
CA ILE A 52 -9.11 22.68 -11.78
C ILE A 52 -8.97 23.95 -12.63
N SER A 53 -8.08 23.91 -13.62
CA SER A 53 -7.60 25.07 -14.37
C SER A 53 -7.89 25.01 -15.88
N GLY A 54 -8.45 23.90 -16.36
CA GLY A 54 -8.83 23.75 -17.77
C GLY A 54 -10.06 24.56 -18.16
N SER A 55 -10.19 24.83 -19.46
CA SER A 55 -11.42 25.35 -20.07
C SER A 55 -12.61 24.40 -19.87
N THR A 56 -13.84 24.90 -20.08
CA THR A 56 -15.06 24.09 -19.95
C THR A 56 -15.02 22.82 -20.80
N ASP A 57 -14.51 22.91 -22.03
CA ASP A 57 -14.43 21.76 -22.94
C ASP A 57 -13.37 20.74 -22.47
N GLN A 58 -12.20 21.22 -22.05
CA GLN A 58 -11.15 20.35 -21.49
C GLN A 58 -11.63 19.64 -20.23
N ARG A 59 -12.29 20.36 -19.33
CA ARG A 59 -12.85 19.79 -18.10
C ARG A 59 -13.90 18.74 -18.40
N SER A 60 -14.80 19.01 -19.34
CA SER A 60 -15.84 18.06 -19.75
C SER A 60 -15.23 16.79 -20.33
N LYS A 61 -14.16 16.93 -21.15
CA LYS A 61 -13.43 15.78 -21.68
C LYS A 61 -12.79 14.94 -20.58
N VAL A 62 -12.08 15.57 -19.62
CA VAL A 62 -11.42 14.83 -18.53
C VAL A 62 -12.42 14.15 -17.60
N ILE A 63 -13.60 14.74 -17.38
CA ILE A 63 -14.69 14.08 -16.64
C ILE A 63 -15.16 12.81 -17.37
N GLU A 64 -15.29 12.86 -18.69
CA GLU A 64 -15.67 11.69 -19.48
C GLU A 64 -14.55 10.63 -19.51
N ASP A 65 -13.29 11.04 -19.62
CA ASP A 65 -12.13 10.14 -19.54
C ASP A 65 -12.07 9.45 -18.17
N LEU A 66 -12.31 10.20 -17.08
CA LEU A 66 -12.39 9.66 -15.71
C LEU A 66 -13.54 8.66 -15.57
N ARG A 67 -14.72 8.98 -16.12
CA ARG A 67 -15.87 8.07 -16.14
C ARG A 67 -15.52 6.76 -16.84
N ASN A 68 -14.91 6.83 -18.02
CA ASN A 68 -14.52 5.66 -18.81
C ASN A 68 -13.46 4.83 -18.08
N ALA A 69 -12.48 5.46 -17.44
CA ALA A 69 -11.49 4.79 -16.62
C ALA A 69 -12.17 4.01 -15.46
N CYS A 70 -13.08 4.65 -14.73
CA CYS A 70 -13.84 4.00 -13.66
C CYS A 70 -14.72 2.84 -14.16
N MET A 71 -15.39 2.99 -15.32
CA MET A 71 -16.33 2.00 -15.84
C MET A 71 -15.66 0.79 -16.49
N HIS A 72 -14.50 0.98 -17.13
CA HIS A 72 -13.87 -0.07 -17.94
C HIS A 72 -12.61 -0.66 -17.30
N TRP A 73 -11.91 0.12 -16.48
CA TRP A 73 -10.67 -0.32 -15.82
C TRP A 73 -10.87 -0.52 -14.32
N GLY A 74 -11.60 0.37 -13.65
CA GLY A 74 -11.72 0.40 -12.18
C GLY A 74 -10.49 0.97 -11.48
N PHE A 75 -9.45 1.35 -12.23
CA PHE A 75 -8.24 2.02 -11.75
C PHE A 75 -7.61 2.87 -12.86
N PHE A 76 -6.82 3.88 -12.48
CA PHE A 76 -6.15 4.81 -13.37
C PHE A 76 -4.99 5.50 -12.65
N MET A 77 -4.07 6.08 -13.40
CA MET A 77 -3.03 6.94 -12.87
C MET A 77 -3.48 8.40 -12.90
N VAL A 78 -3.01 9.18 -11.94
CA VAL A 78 -3.25 10.63 -11.90
C VAL A 78 -1.93 11.37 -12.01
N VAL A 79 -1.91 12.41 -12.84
CA VAL A 79 -0.79 13.35 -12.96
C VAL A 79 -1.27 14.77 -12.70
N ASN A 80 -0.33 15.67 -12.38
CA ASN A 80 -0.62 17.08 -12.09
C ASN A 80 -1.73 17.27 -11.03
N HIS A 81 -1.77 16.40 -10.02
CA HIS A 81 -2.74 16.43 -8.91
C HIS A 81 -2.47 17.54 -7.88
N GLY A 82 -1.36 18.27 -8.00
CA GLY A 82 -1.02 19.40 -7.13
C GLY A 82 -0.42 19.02 -5.78
N VAL A 83 -0.16 17.74 -5.51
CA VAL A 83 0.63 17.33 -4.33
C VAL A 83 2.11 17.54 -4.65
N PRO A 84 2.86 18.29 -3.82
CA PRO A 84 4.28 18.53 -4.06
C PRO A 84 5.09 17.22 -4.11
N GLU A 85 6.01 17.12 -5.06
CA GLU A 85 6.90 15.95 -5.18
C GLU A 85 7.75 15.76 -3.93
N SER A 86 8.25 16.86 -3.34
CA SER A 86 9.03 16.83 -2.10
C SER A 86 8.25 16.22 -0.93
N LEU A 87 6.95 16.51 -0.83
CA LEU A 87 6.10 15.94 0.23
C LEU A 87 5.94 14.43 0.05
N LYS A 88 5.81 13.95 -1.19
CA LYS A 88 5.74 12.51 -1.50
C LYS A 88 7.06 11.82 -1.13
N GLU A 89 8.19 12.41 -1.50
CA GLU A 89 9.52 11.88 -1.17
C GLU A 89 9.75 11.82 0.35
N GLU A 90 9.40 12.89 1.07
CA GLU A 90 9.47 12.96 2.53
C GLU A 90 8.58 11.90 3.19
N LEU A 91 7.33 11.74 2.72
CA LEU A 91 6.41 10.72 3.23
C LEU A 91 6.96 9.31 3.03
N ILE A 92 7.45 8.98 1.82
CA ILE A 92 8.04 7.66 1.54
C ILE A 92 9.24 7.41 2.45
N LYS A 93 10.12 8.40 2.60
CA LYS A 93 11.30 8.30 3.47
C LYS A 93 10.91 8.09 4.94
N SER A 94 9.92 8.83 5.44
CA SER A 94 9.41 8.67 6.81
C SER A 94 8.79 7.28 7.03
N CYS A 95 8.06 6.75 6.05
CA CYS A 95 7.54 5.37 6.11
C CYS A 95 8.68 4.35 6.14
N MET A 96 9.74 4.51 5.34
CA MET A 96 10.91 3.62 5.38
C MET A 96 11.61 3.68 6.75
N ASN A 97 11.84 4.89 7.26
CA ASN A 97 12.44 5.10 8.58
C ASN A 97 11.63 4.44 9.72
N PHE A 98 10.29 4.34 9.58
CA PHE A 98 9.46 3.61 10.53
C PHE A 98 9.77 2.11 10.54
N PHE A 99 9.96 1.49 9.37
CA PHE A 99 10.29 0.07 9.29
C PHE A 99 11.74 -0.24 9.69
N ASP A 100 12.60 0.78 9.70
CA ASP A 100 13.97 0.72 10.23
C ASP A 100 14.05 0.89 11.76
N LEU A 101 12.95 1.21 12.44
CA LEU A 101 12.89 1.22 13.91
C LEU A 101 13.17 -0.17 14.49
N SER A 102 13.57 -0.21 15.76
CA SER A 102 13.84 -1.49 16.43
C SER A 102 12.56 -2.33 16.54
N PRO A 103 12.66 -3.67 16.60
CA PRO A 103 11.50 -4.53 16.79
C PRO A 103 10.66 -4.14 18.03
N GLU A 104 11.30 -3.69 19.11
CA GLU A 104 10.62 -3.23 20.34
C GLU A 104 9.85 -1.92 20.13
N GLU A 105 10.37 -1.01 19.31
CA GLU A 105 9.69 0.23 18.96
C GLU A 105 8.50 -0.02 18.03
N LYS A 106 8.57 -1.05 17.17
CA LYS A 106 7.48 -1.45 16.27
C LYS A 106 6.41 -2.28 16.99
N SER A 107 6.77 -3.09 17.99
CA SER A 107 5.87 -4.04 18.64
C SER A 107 4.70 -3.39 19.37
N ILE A 108 4.83 -2.12 19.79
CA ILE A 108 3.73 -1.37 20.41
C ILE A 108 2.55 -1.12 19.46
N TYR A 109 2.76 -1.32 18.16
CA TYR A 109 1.73 -1.22 17.12
C TYR A 109 1.30 -2.58 16.57
N GLU A 110 1.90 -3.68 17.04
CA GLU A 110 1.47 -5.03 16.65
C GLU A 110 0.09 -5.33 17.25
N VAL A 111 -0.74 -6.01 16.47
CA VAL A 111 -2.01 -6.57 16.97
C VAL A 111 -1.69 -7.80 17.83
N GLU A 112 -1.18 -7.59 19.05
CA GLU A 112 -0.90 -8.70 19.96
C GLU A 112 -2.19 -9.23 20.59
N ASN A 113 -2.63 -10.42 20.15
CA ASN A 113 -3.49 -11.34 20.91
C ASN A 113 -4.71 -10.75 21.62
N ALA A 114 -5.48 -9.88 20.96
CA ALA A 114 -6.73 -9.43 21.54
C ALA A 114 -7.81 -10.52 21.33
N ILE A 115 -8.35 -11.03 22.44
CA ILE A 115 -9.56 -11.86 22.51
C ILE A 115 -10.78 -11.11 21.89
N ASP A 116 -10.60 -9.82 21.59
CA ASP A 116 -11.48 -8.99 20.79
C ASP A 116 -10.63 -8.05 19.90
N PRO A 117 -10.54 -8.26 18.57
CA PRO A 117 -9.74 -7.42 17.70
C PRO A 117 -10.38 -6.03 17.66
N CYS A 118 -9.84 -5.09 18.43
CA CYS A 118 -10.17 -3.68 18.24
C CYS A 118 -9.61 -3.23 16.88
N ILE A 119 -10.37 -3.49 15.81
CA ILE A 119 -10.26 -2.87 14.49
C ILE A 119 -10.22 -1.32 14.60
N LEU A 120 -10.60 -0.80 15.77
CA LEU A 120 -10.59 0.59 16.19
C LEU A 120 -9.21 1.17 16.50
N ASP A 121 -8.15 0.37 16.64
CA ASP A 121 -6.83 0.93 16.87
C ASP A 121 -6.40 1.78 15.66
N PRO A 122 -6.07 3.06 15.88
CA PRO A 122 -5.85 4.00 14.79
C PRO A 122 -4.50 3.81 14.12
N ILE A 123 -3.57 3.09 14.76
CA ILE A 123 -2.24 2.81 14.24
C ILE A 123 -1.99 1.32 14.44
N ILE A 124 -1.74 0.59 13.35
CA ILE A 124 -1.47 -0.84 13.36
C ILE A 124 -0.28 -1.16 12.48
N CYS A 125 0.66 -1.95 13.00
CA CYS A 125 1.78 -2.53 12.27
C CYS A 125 1.64 -4.06 12.24
N GLY A 126 1.99 -4.69 11.13
CA GLY A 126 1.99 -6.16 11.06
C GLY A 126 2.36 -6.70 9.68
N THR A 127 2.25 -8.03 9.55
CA THR A 127 2.60 -8.76 8.32
C THR A 127 1.38 -9.41 7.65
N ASN A 128 0.39 -9.83 8.43
CA ASN A 128 -0.87 -10.41 7.95
C ASN A 128 -2.06 -9.60 8.44
N PHE A 129 -3.02 -9.35 7.57
CA PHE A 129 -4.20 -8.55 7.89
C PHE A 129 -5.28 -9.38 8.58
N ASN A 130 -5.44 -10.66 8.19
CA ASN A 130 -6.37 -11.58 8.83
C ASN A 130 -5.81 -13.01 8.94
N PRO A 131 -5.11 -13.35 10.04
CA PRO A 131 -4.51 -14.66 10.20
C PRO A 131 -5.53 -15.81 10.31
N ALA A 132 -6.81 -15.52 10.58
CA ALA A 132 -7.85 -16.55 10.72
C ALA A 132 -8.51 -16.95 9.40
N SER A 133 -8.47 -16.10 8.36
CA SER A 133 -9.11 -16.37 7.06
C SER A 133 -8.12 -16.59 5.92
N GLU A 134 -6.86 -16.20 6.08
CA GLU A 134 -5.87 -16.27 5.01
C GLU A 134 -5.17 -17.64 4.99
N SER A 135 -5.32 -18.36 3.87
CA SER A 135 -4.63 -19.64 3.65
C SER A 135 -3.15 -19.48 3.30
N VAL A 136 -2.72 -18.25 2.95
CA VAL A 136 -1.34 -17.88 2.62
C VAL A 136 -1.04 -16.51 3.25
N SER A 137 0.10 -16.40 3.91
CA SER A 137 0.60 -15.13 4.46
C SER A 137 1.20 -14.28 3.34
N PHE A 138 0.91 -12.98 3.30
CA PHE A 138 1.52 -12.11 2.30
C PHE A 138 3.01 -11.92 2.56
N TRP A 139 3.80 -11.76 1.49
CA TRP A 139 5.22 -11.38 1.59
C TRP A 139 5.33 -9.85 1.70
N ARG A 140 4.80 -9.30 2.81
CA ARG A 140 4.66 -7.85 3.01
C ARG A 140 4.63 -7.51 4.49
N ASP A 141 5.24 -6.38 4.83
CA ASP A 141 4.99 -5.65 6.07
C ASP A 141 4.09 -4.43 5.78
N TYR A 142 3.19 -4.09 6.70
CA TYR A 142 2.32 -2.93 6.55
C TYR A 142 2.21 -2.09 7.83
N LEU A 143 1.99 -0.80 7.61
CA LEU A 143 1.60 0.16 8.62
C LEU A 143 0.26 0.77 8.16
N ARG A 144 -0.77 0.64 9.00
CA ARG A 144 -2.09 1.23 8.79
C ARG A 144 -2.27 2.38 9.77
N VAL A 145 -2.60 3.55 9.25
CA VAL A 145 -2.83 4.76 10.06
C VAL A 145 -4.16 5.38 9.67
N LEU A 146 -5.03 5.61 10.66
CA LEU A 146 -6.24 6.41 10.48
C LEU A 146 -5.86 7.88 10.50
N VAL A 147 -5.96 8.54 9.34
CA VAL A 147 -5.58 9.96 9.18
C VAL A 147 -6.79 10.91 9.11
N HIS A 148 -8.00 10.36 9.01
CA HIS A 148 -9.26 11.11 8.95
C HIS A 148 -10.37 10.34 9.69
N PRO A 149 -11.27 11.01 10.43
CA PRO A 149 -11.36 12.47 10.62
C PRO A 149 -10.35 13.04 11.62
N VAL A 150 -9.75 12.21 12.46
CA VAL A 150 -8.69 12.59 13.40
C VAL A 150 -7.37 12.09 12.85
N PHE A 151 -6.36 12.97 12.81
CA PHE A 151 -5.03 12.62 12.34
C PHE A 151 -4.27 11.88 13.45
N HIS A 152 -4.12 10.56 13.29
CA HIS A 152 -3.22 9.77 14.10
C HIS A 152 -1.90 9.59 13.36
N SER A 153 -0.79 9.50 14.10
CA SER A 153 0.51 9.15 13.54
C SER A 153 1.45 8.64 14.64
N PRO A 154 2.31 7.64 14.35
CA PRO A 154 3.42 7.29 15.23
C PRO A 154 4.27 8.52 15.60
N PRO A 155 4.64 8.71 16.88
CA PRO A 155 5.54 9.79 17.30
C PRO A 155 6.96 9.62 16.76
N LYS A 156 7.34 8.40 16.35
CA LYS A 156 8.60 8.10 15.68
C LYS A 156 8.32 7.38 14.37
N PRO A 157 9.06 7.68 13.29
CA PRO A 157 10.06 8.76 13.18
C PRO A 157 9.38 10.14 13.17
N GLU A 158 10.10 11.21 13.55
CA GLU A 158 9.54 12.56 13.70
C GLU A 158 8.88 13.11 12.42
N GLY A 159 9.31 12.65 11.24
CA GLY A 159 8.79 13.07 9.95
C GLY A 159 7.49 12.39 9.48
N LEU A 160 6.89 11.52 10.30
CA LEU A 160 5.61 10.86 9.97
C LEU A 160 4.39 11.66 10.49
N ARG A 161 4.62 12.73 11.26
CA ARG A 161 3.59 13.58 11.86
C ARG A 161 3.31 14.84 11.04
#